data_AF-A0A3A9FBR6-F1
#
_entry.id   AF-A0A3A9FBR6-F1
#
_cell.length_a   1.000
_cell.length_b   1.000
_cell.length_c   1.000
_cell.angle_alpha   90.00
_cell.angle_beta   90.00
_cell.angle_gamma   90.00
#
_symmetry.space_group_name_H-M   'P 1'
#
loop_
_entity.id
_entity.type
_entity.pdbx_description
1 polymer ?
#
loop_
_entity_poly.entity_id
_entity_poly.type
_entity_poly.pdbx_seq_one_letter_code
_entity_poly.pdbx_strand_id
1 'polypeptide(L)'
;MEQSNGQYFLFLNDDIELPENIGRDWLMKLVEQAALPHIGAVGVKLLYPNTKTIQHVGITNLSVGPSHKLATYPDKDSYYFGRNKMTYNVLGVTGACLFLKRDRYERCGGFKEELRVGYGDVDLCVSLLEVGYYNVIRNDIALYHYESFSRGKEGKDEEKHKRLMEERKIFYELHSWLVGKDPFYNENLIQDDITYIPDYVPKWRMRGLFGKVNVKVPELPRQEKKEYFEYTIESVQWVLGVESQSEDHFAISGWSLLTRHDNWEFERYIVLGYNDRKCLVSVFDKLRPDVVEVFPDVRGTDLAGFVCKVTKSQLEETMGELYHFQEKVKIGILAKSKCSKQLYYTGEIHMEEA
;
A
#
# COMPACT_ATOMS: atom_id res chain seq x y z
N MET A 1 -11.69 36.84 12.81
CA MET A 1 -12.68 36.05 13.57
C MET A 1 -13.41 36.90 14.62
N GLU A 2 -12.71 37.77 15.34
CA GLU A 2 -13.28 38.67 16.37
C GLU A 2 -14.46 39.53 15.92
N GLN A 3 -14.53 39.91 14.64
CA GLN A 3 -15.62 40.75 14.10
C GLN A 3 -16.89 39.98 13.71
N SER A 4 -16.88 38.65 13.82
CA SER A 4 -18.02 37.82 13.41
C SER A 4 -18.94 37.53 14.58
N ASN A 5 -20.26 37.50 14.33
CA ASN A 5 -21.29 37.22 15.34
C ASN A 5 -22.02 35.88 15.14
N GLY A 6 -21.62 35.08 14.14
CA GLY A 6 -22.24 33.79 13.85
C GLY A 6 -21.89 32.70 14.87
N GLN A 7 -22.79 31.75 15.09
CA GLN A 7 -22.58 30.58 15.96
C GLN A 7 -21.64 29.52 15.33
N TYR A 8 -21.46 29.59 14.02
CA TYR A 8 -20.61 28.70 13.23
C TYR A 8 -19.60 29.51 12.43
N PHE A 9 -18.45 28.91 12.17
CA PHE A 9 -17.44 29.40 11.25
C PHE A 9 -17.38 28.51 10.02
N LEU A 10 -17.33 29.15 8.86
CA LEU A 10 -16.96 28.54 7.59
C LEU A 10 -15.67 29.20 7.13
N PHE A 11 -14.58 28.45 7.15
CA PHE A 11 -13.36 28.81 6.44
C PHE A 11 -13.50 28.27 5.01
N LEU A 12 -13.38 29.16 4.04
CA LEU A 12 -13.55 28.85 2.63
C LEU A 12 -12.49 29.62 1.86
N ASN A 13 -11.71 28.93 1.03
CA ASN A 13 -10.79 29.61 0.13
C ASN A 13 -11.57 30.44 -0.92
N ASP A 14 -10.92 31.48 -1.43
CA ASP A 14 -11.47 32.40 -2.42
C ASP A 14 -11.54 31.81 -3.84
N ASP A 15 -10.90 30.66 -4.07
CA ASP A 15 -10.87 29.91 -5.33
C ASP A 15 -11.70 28.61 -5.29
N ILE A 16 -12.74 28.59 -4.44
CA ILE A 16 -13.75 27.52 -4.39
C ILE A 16 -14.94 27.86 -5.30
N GLU A 17 -15.32 26.89 -6.14
CA GLU A 17 -16.53 26.94 -6.96
C GLU A 17 -17.55 25.89 -6.49
N LEU A 18 -18.80 26.33 -6.36
CA LEU A 18 -19.93 25.46 -6.06
C LEU A 18 -20.50 24.92 -7.38
N PRO A 19 -20.61 23.59 -7.56
CA PRO A 19 -21.27 23.02 -8.73
C PRO A 19 -22.73 23.48 -8.83
N GLU A 20 -23.22 23.70 -10.05
CA GLU A 20 -24.62 24.13 -10.28
C GLU A 20 -25.67 23.21 -9.64
N ASN A 21 -25.34 21.91 -9.53
CA ASN A 21 -26.22 20.86 -9.00
C ASN A 21 -26.05 20.58 -7.49
N ILE A 22 -25.24 21.36 -6.76
CA ILE A 22 -24.95 21.10 -5.34
C ILE A 22 -26.19 21.23 -4.42
N GLY A 23 -27.22 21.94 -4.88
CA GLY A 23 -28.42 22.22 -4.09
C GLY A 23 -28.22 23.39 -3.12
N ARG A 24 -29.32 24.06 -2.77
CA ARG A 24 -29.28 25.23 -1.86
C ARG A 24 -29.08 24.86 -0.39
N ASP A 25 -29.16 23.57 -0.07
CA ASP A 25 -29.15 22.99 1.27
C ASP A 25 -27.77 22.46 1.71
N TRP A 26 -26.72 22.57 0.88
CA TRP A 26 -25.39 22.04 1.22
C TRP A 26 -24.85 22.60 2.55
N LEU A 27 -25.02 23.90 2.80
CA LEU A 27 -24.61 24.53 4.05
C LEU A 27 -25.45 24.03 5.23
N MET A 28 -26.74 23.75 5.01
CA MET A 28 -27.61 23.16 6.04
C MET A 28 -27.14 21.76 6.43
N LYS A 29 -26.70 20.94 5.48
CA LYS A 29 -26.10 19.63 5.77
C LYS A 29 -24.84 19.74 6.62
N LEU A 30 -24.02 20.78 6.41
CA LEU A 30 -22.87 21.07 7.27
C LEU A 30 -23.31 21.48 8.68
N VAL A 31 -24.34 22.32 8.79
CA VAL A 31 -24.94 22.70 10.09
C VAL A 31 -25.48 21.48 10.82
N GLU A 32 -26.21 20.58 10.14
CA GLU A 32 -26.73 19.35 10.71
C GLU A 32 -25.61 18.47 11.29
N GLN A 33 -24.52 18.29 10.54
CA GLN A 33 -23.36 17.51 10.99
C GLN A 33 -22.65 18.20 12.18
N ALA A 34 -22.39 19.50 12.10
CA ALA A 34 -21.69 20.25 13.15
C ALA A 34 -22.57 20.52 14.39
N ALA A 35 -23.89 20.38 14.28
CA ALA A 35 -24.80 20.50 15.41
C ALA A 35 -24.63 19.35 16.41
N LEU A 36 -24.20 18.18 15.94
CA LEU A 36 -23.98 17.00 16.77
C LEU A 36 -22.96 17.29 17.88
N PRO A 37 -23.24 16.88 19.14
CA PRO A 37 -22.48 17.32 20.30
C PRO A 37 -21.02 16.89 20.28
N HIS A 38 -20.72 15.77 19.62
CA HIS A 38 -19.39 15.16 19.54
C HIS A 38 -18.59 15.59 18.30
N ILE A 39 -19.13 16.45 17.43
CA ILE A 39 -18.45 16.88 16.20
C ILE A 39 -17.65 18.16 16.43
N GLY A 40 -16.42 18.14 15.92
CA GLY A 40 -15.46 19.25 15.93
C GLY A 40 -15.53 19.98 14.59
N ALA A 41 -14.71 19.55 13.63
CA ALA A 41 -14.69 20.09 12.28
C ALA A 41 -15.49 19.22 11.29
N VAL A 42 -16.09 19.87 10.31
CA VAL A 42 -16.77 19.26 9.17
C VAL A 42 -16.15 19.79 7.89
N GLY A 43 -15.61 18.90 7.07
CA GLY A 43 -15.12 19.21 5.72
C GLY A 43 -16.03 18.61 4.66
N VAL A 44 -15.79 19.00 3.41
CA VAL A 44 -16.47 18.47 2.22
C VAL A 44 -15.46 17.88 1.25
N LYS A 45 -15.92 17.03 0.33
CA LYS A 45 -15.06 16.57 -0.75
C LYS A 45 -14.66 17.75 -1.63
N LEU A 46 -13.38 17.81 -1.99
CA LEU A 46 -12.89 18.73 -3.02
C LEU A 46 -12.42 17.94 -4.23
N LEU A 47 -12.79 18.43 -5.40
CA LEU A 47 -12.39 17.90 -6.69
C LEU A 47 -11.53 18.91 -7.43
N TYR A 48 -10.57 18.42 -8.20
CA TYR A 48 -9.88 19.23 -9.18
C TYR A 48 -10.87 19.64 -10.29
N PRO A 49 -10.93 20.93 -10.68
CA PRO A 49 -11.81 21.40 -11.73
C PRO A 49 -11.57 20.68 -13.06
N ASN A 50 -12.64 20.40 -13.81
CA ASN A 50 -12.60 19.81 -15.15
C ASN A 50 -11.98 18.40 -15.29
N THR A 51 -11.45 17.80 -14.23
CA THR A 51 -10.85 16.45 -14.28
C THR A 51 -11.72 15.36 -13.65
N LYS A 52 -12.66 15.76 -12.76
CA LYS A 52 -13.41 14.84 -11.89
C LYS A 52 -12.50 13.92 -11.05
N THR A 53 -11.29 14.39 -10.76
CA THR A 53 -10.35 13.71 -9.86
C THR A 53 -10.43 14.30 -8.46
N ILE A 54 -10.22 13.45 -7.47
CA ILE A 54 -10.25 13.80 -6.05
C ILE A 54 -9.06 14.69 -5.71
N GLN A 55 -9.29 15.75 -4.95
CA GLN A 55 -8.25 16.55 -4.31
C GLN A 55 -8.27 16.36 -2.79
N HIS A 56 -9.47 16.25 -2.20
CA HIS A 56 -9.62 16.06 -0.77
C HIS A 56 -10.84 15.19 -0.45
N VAL A 57 -10.64 14.15 0.35
CA VAL A 57 -11.68 13.30 0.97
C VAL A 57 -11.33 13.01 2.44
N GLY A 58 -10.69 13.97 3.08
CA GLY A 58 -10.11 13.84 4.42
C GLY A 58 -8.59 13.67 4.41
N ILE A 59 -7.98 13.96 5.56
CA ILE A 59 -6.55 13.85 5.84
C ILE A 59 -6.31 12.67 6.76
N THR A 60 -5.24 11.93 6.49
CA THR A 60 -4.74 10.82 7.30
C THR A 60 -3.28 11.07 7.65
N ASN A 61 -2.87 10.81 8.88
CA ASN A 61 -1.47 10.85 9.25
C ASN A 61 -0.76 9.57 8.82
N LEU A 62 0.14 9.71 7.86
CA LEU A 62 1.00 8.65 7.33
C LEU A 62 2.40 8.77 7.94
N SER A 63 3.28 7.80 7.69
CA SER A 63 4.69 7.84 8.09
C SER A 63 5.43 9.07 7.52
N VAL A 64 5.01 9.51 6.33
CA VAL A 64 5.49 10.72 5.66
C VAL A 64 4.88 12.02 6.20
N GLY A 65 3.81 11.92 7.01
CA GLY A 65 3.05 13.02 7.59
C GLY A 65 1.57 13.07 7.15
N PRO A 66 0.82 14.06 7.66
CA PRO A 66 -0.57 14.30 7.25
C PRO A 66 -0.70 14.43 5.73
N SER A 67 -1.56 13.61 5.14
CA SER A 67 -1.70 13.49 3.69
C SER A 67 -3.16 13.37 3.25
N HIS A 68 -3.48 13.92 2.08
CA HIS A 68 -4.79 13.78 1.44
C HIS A 68 -4.89 12.40 0.78
N LYS A 69 -5.68 11.49 1.37
CA LYS A 69 -5.88 10.15 0.78
C LYS A 69 -6.62 10.26 -0.55
N LEU A 70 -6.29 9.37 -1.49
CA LEU A 70 -6.90 9.30 -2.82
C LEU A 70 -6.76 10.57 -3.67
N ALA A 71 -5.88 11.51 -3.31
CA ALA A 71 -5.59 12.67 -4.16
C ALA A 71 -5.19 12.20 -5.57
N THR A 72 -5.70 12.88 -6.59
CA THR A 72 -5.56 12.57 -8.04
C THR A 72 -6.32 11.35 -8.56
N TYR A 73 -6.93 10.52 -7.70
CA TYR A 73 -7.74 9.38 -8.15
C TYR A 73 -9.08 9.84 -8.74
N PRO A 74 -9.65 9.11 -9.73
CA PRO A 74 -10.93 9.47 -10.32
C PRO A 74 -12.08 9.26 -9.33
N ASP A 75 -12.94 10.27 -9.14
CA ASP A 75 -14.04 10.13 -8.18
C ASP A 75 -15.12 9.15 -8.65
N LYS A 76 -15.18 8.79 -9.94
CA LYS A 76 -16.24 7.88 -10.45
C LYS A 76 -16.25 6.52 -9.75
N ASP A 77 -15.10 6.05 -9.27
CA ASP A 77 -14.95 4.75 -8.64
C ASP A 77 -15.23 4.83 -7.12
N SER A 78 -15.36 3.67 -6.48
CA SER A 78 -15.53 3.55 -5.03
C SER A 78 -14.33 2.86 -4.41
N TYR A 79 -13.61 3.56 -3.54
CA TYR A 79 -12.39 3.07 -2.91
C TYR A 79 -12.63 2.68 -1.45
N TYR A 80 -12.05 1.56 -1.02
CA TYR A 80 -11.99 1.10 0.37
C TYR A 80 -13.27 1.38 1.18
N PHE A 81 -14.27 0.52 0.99
CA PHE A 81 -15.59 0.65 1.63
C PHE A 81 -16.30 1.98 1.35
N GLY A 82 -15.92 2.69 0.28
CA GLY A 82 -16.53 3.96 -0.09
C GLY A 82 -15.95 5.15 0.66
N ARG A 83 -14.66 5.14 1.03
CA ARG A 83 -13.96 6.27 1.68
C ARG A 83 -14.02 7.59 0.91
N ASN A 84 -14.26 7.55 -0.38
CA ASN A 84 -14.53 8.74 -1.19
C ASN A 84 -16.03 9.00 -1.43
N LYS A 85 -16.95 8.19 -0.91
CA LYS A 85 -18.39 8.26 -1.19
C LYS A 85 -19.24 8.47 0.06
N MET A 86 -18.85 7.91 1.19
CA MET A 86 -19.60 7.97 2.44
C MET A 86 -19.01 9.00 3.40
N THR A 87 -19.80 9.37 4.40
CA THR A 87 -19.35 10.22 5.50
C THR A 87 -18.50 9.42 6.47
N TYR A 88 -17.32 9.94 6.84
CA TYR A 88 -16.42 9.28 7.78
C TYR A 88 -15.84 10.24 8.79
N ASN A 89 -15.52 9.69 9.97
CA ASN A 89 -14.58 10.33 10.87
C ASN A 89 -13.17 10.23 10.27
N VAL A 90 -12.45 11.34 10.30
CA VAL A 90 -11.08 11.47 9.78
C VAL A 90 -10.24 12.24 10.79
N LEU A 91 -8.92 12.12 10.66
CA LEU A 91 -8.01 12.89 11.50
C LEU A 91 -8.23 14.39 11.31
N GLY A 92 -8.27 14.83 10.05
CA GLY A 92 -8.49 16.23 9.73
C GLY A 92 -9.14 16.45 8.38
N VAL A 93 -9.60 17.68 8.18
CA VAL A 93 -10.14 18.21 6.94
C VAL A 93 -9.36 19.45 6.55
N THR A 94 -9.32 19.77 5.26
CA THR A 94 -8.51 20.89 4.77
C THR A 94 -9.14 22.25 5.05
N GLY A 95 -8.30 23.26 5.26
CA GLY A 95 -8.71 24.65 5.44
C GLY A 95 -9.39 25.26 4.21
N ALA A 96 -9.28 24.63 3.03
CA ALA A 96 -9.96 25.11 1.82
C ALA A 96 -11.49 25.10 1.93
N CYS A 97 -12.06 24.17 2.72
CA CYS A 97 -13.44 24.21 3.16
C CYS A 97 -13.59 23.50 4.51
N LEU A 98 -13.57 24.28 5.60
CA LEU A 98 -13.63 23.79 6.98
C LEU A 98 -14.76 24.50 7.72
N PHE A 99 -15.73 23.73 8.21
CA PHE A 99 -16.89 24.23 8.93
C PHE A 99 -16.94 23.70 10.36
N LEU A 100 -17.18 24.57 11.34
CA LEU A 100 -17.27 24.17 12.75
C LEU A 100 -18.07 25.17 13.58
N LYS A 101 -18.51 24.75 14.77
CA LYS A 101 -19.11 25.67 15.74
C LYS A 101 -18.04 26.56 16.38
N ARG A 102 -18.41 27.81 16.68
CA ARG A 102 -17.55 28.78 17.36
C ARG A 102 -17.04 28.28 18.70
N ASP A 103 -17.92 27.69 19.52
CA ASP A 103 -17.54 27.19 20.85
C ASP A 103 -16.47 26.09 20.78
N ARG A 104 -16.48 25.27 19.72
CA ARG A 104 -15.48 24.24 19.45
C ARG A 104 -14.14 24.88 19.09
N TYR A 105 -14.16 25.87 18.19
CA TYR A 105 -12.99 26.66 17.80
C TYR A 105 -12.32 27.33 19.01
N GLU A 106 -13.12 28.00 19.85
CA GLU A 106 -12.63 28.68 21.05
C GLU A 106 -12.09 27.67 22.08
N ARG A 107 -12.77 26.53 22.26
CA ARG A 107 -12.37 25.51 23.24
C ARG A 107 -11.05 24.81 22.89
N CYS A 108 -10.74 24.62 21.60
CA CYS A 108 -9.47 24.02 21.19
C CYS A 108 -8.33 25.05 21.01
N GLY A 109 -8.59 26.34 21.28
CA GLY A 109 -7.59 27.40 21.17
C GLY A 109 -7.41 28.00 19.77
N GLY A 110 -8.25 27.62 18.81
CA GLY A 110 -8.24 28.17 17.46
C GLY A 110 -7.00 27.81 16.63
N PHE A 111 -6.66 28.67 15.67
CA PHE A 111 -5.48 28.53 14.82
C PHE A 111 -4.25 29.09 15.52
N LYS A 112 -3.13 28.36 15.40
CA LYS A 112 -1.82 28.76 15.93
C LYS A 112 -1.03 29.55 14.88
N GLU A 113 -0.47 30.68 15.27
CA GLU A 113 0.32 31.54 14.37
C GLU A 113 1.59 30.84 13.87
N GLU A 114 2.12 29.91 14.66
CA GLU A 114 3.30 29.10 14.34
C GLU A 114 3.08 28.14 13.17
N LEU A 115 1.82 27.85 12.80
CA LEU A 115 1.43 26.91 11.74
C LEU A 115 0.63 27.59 10.62
N ARG A 116 0.94 28.87 10.35
CA ARG A 116 0.13 29.73 9.48
C ARG A 116 0.13 29.33 8.01
N VAL A 117 1.15 28.63 7.50
CA VAL A 117 1.26 28.32 6.05
C VAL A 117 0.96 26.87 5.73
N GLY A 118 1.51 25.93 6.49
CA GLY A 118 1.24 24.51 6.41
C GLY A 118 0.77 23.98 7.77
N TYR A 119 -0.09 22.96 7.72
CA TYR A 119 -0.61 22.22 8.88
C TYR A 119 -1.57 22.97 9.80
N GLY A 120 -1.83 24.27 9.66
CA GLY A 120 -2.76 24.98 10.54
C GLY A 120 -4.19 24.38 10.56
N ASP A 121 -4.66 23.89 9.42
CA ASP A 121 -5.93 23.16 9.31
C ASP A 121 -5.90 21.80 10.01
N VAL A 122 -4.81 21.04 9.85
CA VAL A 122 -4.61 19.75 10.51
C VAL A 122 -4.44 19.91 12.02
N ASP A 123 -3.67 20.90 12.48
CA ASP A 123 -3.47 21.24 13.90
C ASP A 123 -4.80 21.60 14.58
N LEU A 124 -5.63 22.43 13.94
CA LEU A 124 -6.97 22.73 14.45
C LEU A 124 -7.80 21.45 14.60
N CYS A 125 -7.76 20.57 13.59
CA CYS A 125 -8.47 19.30 13.63
C CYS A 125 -7.96 18.38 14.74
N VAL A 126 -6.64 18.24 14.90
CA VAL A 126 -6.05 17.38 15.96
C VAL A 126 -6.33 17.96 17.33
N SER A 127 -6.22 19.28 17.51
CA SER A 127 -6.57 19.97 18.76
C SER A 127 -8.05 19.76 19.14
N LEU A 128 -8.95 19.70 18.16
CA LEU A 128 -10.36 19.33 18.39
C LEU A 128 -10.51 17.87 18.86
N LEU A 129 -9.72 16.93 18.32
CA LEU A 129 -9.69 15.55 18.79
C LEU A 129 -9.23 15.45 20.24
N GLU A 130 -8.17 16.19 20.59
CA GLU A 130 -7.58 16.19 21.94
C GLU A 130 -8.54 16.70 23.01
N VAL A 131 -9.43 17.64 22.66
CA VAL A 131 -10.48 18.12 23.58
C VAL A 131 -11.78 17.30 23.50
N GLY A 132 -11.78 16.18 22.79
CA GLY A 132 -12.82 15.15 22.81
C GLY A 132 -13.86 15.21 21.69
N TYR A 133 -13.60 15.94 20.60
CA TYR A 133 -14.48 15.96 19.42
C TYR A 133 -13.98 15.04 18.31
N TYR A 134 -14.80 14.84 17.29
CA TYR A 134 -14.47 14.08 16.08
C TYR A 134 -14.60 14.97 14.85
N ASN A 135 -13.62 14.89 13.95
CA ASN A 135 -13.69 15.58 12.66
C ASN A 135 -14.31 14.66 11.61
N VAL A 136 -15.13 15.23 10.73
CA VAL A 136 -15.91 14.48 9.76
C VAL A 136 -15.73 15.05 8.36
N ILE A 137 -15.57 14.16 7.38
CA ILE A 137 -15.63 14.49 5.95
C ILE A 137 -17.02 14.10 5.38
N ARG A 138 -17.71 15.05 4.75
CA ARG A 138 -18.96 14.83 4.01
C ARG A 138 -18.65 14.64 2.53
N ASN A 139 -18.49 13.39 2.12
CA ASN A 139 -18.17 13.04 0.72
C ASN A 139 -19.38 13.07 -0.24
N ASP A 140 -20.59 13.25 0.30
CA ASP A 140 -21.83 13.49 -0.44
C ASP A 140 -21.95 14.95 -0.92
N ILE A 141 -21.13 15.85 -0.37
CA ILE A 141 -21.01 17.24 -0.79
C ILE A 141 -19.66 17.39 -1.48
N ALA A 142 -19.67 17.81 -2.74
CA ALA A 142 -18.46 18.01 -3.54
C ALA A 142 -18.38 19.45 -4.04
N LEU A 143 -17.25 20.10 -3.84
CA LEU A 143 -16.91 21.41 -4.38
C LEU A 143 -15.73 21.29 -5.36
N TYR A 144 -15.59 22.27 -6.24
CA TYR A 144 -14.38 22.42 -7.03
C TYR A 144 -13.45 23.42 -6.34
N HIS A 145 -12.18 23.08 -6.25
CA HIS A 145 -11.16 23.96 -5.70
C HIS A 145 -10.09 24.15 -6.75
N TYR A 146 -9.97 25.38 -7.24
CA TYR A 146 -9.05 25.72 -8.33
C TYR A 146 -7.59 25.73 -7.91
N GLU A 147 -7.33 25.53 -6.61
CA GLU A 147 -6.03 25.40 -5.95
C GLU A 147 -4.97 26.12 -6.73
N SER A 148 -5.05 27.45 -6.73
CA SER A 148 -4.03 28.33 -7.27
C SER A 148 -3.27 27.72 -8.46
N PHE A 149 -3.90 27.75 -9.64
CA PHE A 149 -3.15 27.86 -10.91
C PHE A 149 -2.10 29.01 -10.86
N SER A 150 -2.18 29.89 -9.83
CA SER A 150 -1.24 30.94 -9.41
C SER A 150 -0.14 30.54 -8.40
N ARG A 151 -0.16 29.35 -7.78
CA ARG A 151 0.92 28.89 -6.87
C ARG A 151 2.01 28.11 -7.60
N GLY A 152 1.89 27.89 -8.91
CA GLY A 152 3.01 27.56 -9.81
C GLY A 152 3.99 26.48 -9.33
N LYS A 153 3.73 25.20 -9.63
CA LYS A 153 4.71 24.07 -9.58
C LYS A 153 5.80 24.21 -8.49
N GLU A 154 5.39 24.26 -7.23
CA GLU A 154 6.26 24.45 -6.06
C GLU A 154 7.00 23.17 -5.65
N GLY A 155 7.86 22.69 -6.53
CA GLY A 155 8.86 21.66 -6.22
C GLY A 155 10.31 22.19 -6.21
N LYS A 156 10.50 23.51 -6.32
CA LYS A 156 11.83 24.13 -6.54
C LYS A 156 12.15 25.31 -5.61
N ASP A 157 11.34 25.57 -4.60
CA ASP A 157 11.61 26.62 -3.62
C ASP A 157 12.09 25.99 -2.31
N GLU A 158 13.41 25.99 -2.11
CA GLU A 158 14.05 25.43 -0.91
C GLU A 158 13.56 26.11 0.38
N GLU A 159 13.24 27.40 0.33
CA GLU A 159 12.78 28.15 1.49
C GLU A 159 11.38 27.67 1.91
N LYS A 160 10.49 27.47 0.93
CA LYS A 160 9.16 26.91 1.18
C LYS A 160 9.23 25.50 1.74
N HIS A 161 10.10 24.65 1.19
CA HIS A 161 10.29 23.29 1.69
C HIS A 161 10.82 23.28 3.11
N LYS A 162 11.84 24.10 3.41
CA LYS A 162 12.42 24.25 4.74
C LYS A 162 11.36 24.69 5.75
N ARG A 163 10.56 25.70 5.39
CA ARG A 163 9.45 26.18 6.22
C ARG A 163 8.43 25.08 6.52
N LEU A 164 8.00 24.33 5.50
CA LEU A 164 7.06 23.21 5.69
C LEU A 164 7.64 22.14 6.62
N MET A 165 8.95 21.87 6.56
CA MET A 165 9.60 20.93 7.48
C MET A 165 9.69 21.47 8.91
N GLU A 166 9.93 22.76 9.09
CA GLU A 166 9.91 23.42 10.41
C GLU A 166 8.50 23.40 11.03
N GLU A 167 7.47 23.78 10.27
CA GLU A 167 6.07 23.74 10.72
C GLU A 167 5.62 22.29 11.01
N ARG A 168 6.05 21.31 10.21
CA ARG A 168 5.83 19.89 10.51
C ARG A 168 6.45 19.47 11.83
N LYS A 169 7.65 19.94 12.15
CA LYS A 169 8.31 19.64 13.42
C LYS A 169 7.51 20.22 14.59
N ILE A 170 7.09 21.49 14.50
CA ILE A 170 6.25 22.14 15.51
C ILE A 170 4.93 21.38 15.69
N PHE A 171 4.27 21.00 14.60
CA PHE A 171 3.03 20.21 14.63
C PHE A 171 3.18 18.91 15.45
N TYR A 172 4.27 18.16 15.25
CA TYR A 172 4.51 16.94 16.00
C TYR A 172 5.02 17.17 17.43
N GLU A 173 5.67 18.31 17.72
CA GLU A 173 5.98 18.69 19.10
C GLU A 173 4.70 18.99 19.89
N LEU A 174 3.72 19.65 19.26
CA LEU A 174 2.40 19.91 19.84
C LEU A 174 1.57 18.63 19.99
N HIS A 175 1.66 17.72 19.02
CA HIS A 175 0.82 16.51 18.94
C HIS A 175 1.66 15.22 18.94
N SER A 176 2.58 15.08 19.90
CA SER A 176 3.56 13.99 19.95
C SER A 176 2.97 12.58 19.94
N TRP A 177 1.75 12.39 20.45
CA TRP A 177 1.04 11.10 20.44
C TRP A 177 0.65 10.62 19.03
N LEU A 178 0.69 11.50 18.03
CA LEU A 178 0.30 11.22 16.65
C LEU A 178 1.47 10.67 15.81
N VAL A 179 2.72 10.73 16.30
CA VAL A 179 3.89 10.27 15.53
C VAL A 179 3.74 8.80 15.12
N GLY A 180 3.68 8.56 13.80
CA GLY A 180 3.54 7.21 13.23
C GLY A 180 2.17 6.55 13.46
N LYS A 181 1.15 7.33 13.85
CA LYS A 181 -0.18 6.82 14.17
C LYS A 181 -1.28 7.73 13.62
N ASP A 182 -2.39 7.13 13.24
CA ASP A 182 -3.66 7.81 12.98
C ASP A 182 -4.81 6.98 13.59
N PRO A 183 -5.67 7.57 14.44
CA PRO A 183 -6.74 6.83 15.12
C PRO A 183 -7.90 6.38 14.21
N PHE A 184 -7.97 6.87 12.97
CA PHE A 184 -9.03 6.56 11.99
C PHE A 184 -8.51 5.76 10.76
N TYR A 185 -7.23 5.36 10.79
CA TYR A 185 -6.57 4.58 9.76
C TYR A 185 -6.07 3.24 10.32
N ASN A 186 -6.17 2.17 9.52
CA ASN A 186 -5.76 0.84 9.96
C ASN A 186 -4.24 0.69 9.78
N GLU A 187 -3.55 0.29 10.86
CA GLU A 187 -2.11 0.06 10.90
C GLU A 187 -1.62 -1.02 9.92
N ASN A 188 -2.50 -1.92 9.47
CA ASN A 188 -2.19 -2.98 8.51
C ASN A 188 -2.34 -2.53 7.04
N LEU A 189 -2.66 -1.27 6.79
CA LEU A 189 -2.64 -0.66 5.46
C LEU A 189 -1.32 0.09 5.26
N ILE A 190 -0.94 0.29 4.00
CA ILE A 190 0.29 0.98 3.62
C ILE A 190 0.38 2.35 4.30
N GLN A 191 1.52 2.62 4.94
CA GLN A 191 1.71 3.80 5.79
C GLN A 191 2.43 4.95 5.07
N ASP A 192 2.81 4.83 3.81
CA ASP A 192 3.57 5.82 3.05
C ASP A 192 2.96 6.14 1.66
N ASP A 193 1.76 5.64 1.39
CA ASP A 193 1.03 5.86 0.14
C ASP A 193 -0.39 6.39 0.40
N ILE A 194 -0.94 7.13 -0.56
CA ILE A 194 -2.28 7.75 -0.48
C ILE A 194 -3.44 6.78 -0.77
N THR A 195 -3.15 5.52 -1.09
CA THR A 195 -4.11 4.44 -1.36
C THR A 195 -4.41 3.60 -0.12
N TYR A 196 -5.42 2.73 -0.21
CA TYR A 196 -5.83 1.81 0.86
C TYR A 196 -5.43 0.37 0.51
N ILE A 197 -4.14 0.14 0.27
CA ILE A 197 -3.60 -1.19 -0.02
C ILE A 197 -3.08 -1.78 1.31
N PRO A 198 -3.26 -3.09 1.57
CA PRO A 198 -2.62 -3.73 2.71
C PRO A 198 -1.11 -3.52 2.73
N ASP A 199 -0.53 -3.20 3.89
CA ASP A 199 0.92 -3.18 4.13
C ASP A 199 1.45 -4.60 4.31
N TYR A 200 1.12 -5.46 3.36
CA TYR A 200 1.61 -6.82 3.29
C TYR A 200 2.73 -6.88 2.26
N VAL A 201 3.96 -6.98 2.75
CA VAL A 201 5.11 -7.33 1.92
C VAL A 201 5.18 -8.85 1.85
N PRO A 202 4.94 -9.49 0.68
CA PRO A 202 5.10 -10.92 0.54
C PRO A 202 6.53 -11.34 0.92
N LYS A 203 6.69 -12.51 1.56
CA LYS A 203 8.01 -12.99 2.04
C LYS A 203 9.10 -12.91 0.97
N TRP A 204 8.79 -13.22 -0.29
CA TRP A 204 9.76 -13.15 -1.38
C TRP A 204 10.25 -11.73 -1.71
N ARG A 205 9.48 -10.68 -1.36
CA ARG A 205 9.90 -9.27 -1.47
C ARG A 205 10.66 -8.78 -0.24
N MET A 206 10.66 -9.52 0.87
CA MET A 206 11.40 -9.12 2.07
C MET A 206 12.92 -9.19 1.81
N ARG A 207 13.62 -8.12 2.19
CA ARG A 207 15.08 -8.04 2.08
C ARG A 207 15.75 -8.99 3.07
N GLY A 208 16.86 -9.60 2.66
CA GLY A 208 17.62 -10.55 3.48
C GLY A 208 16.93 -11.91 3.72
N LEU A 209 15.72 -12.12 3.18
CA LEU A 209 15.04 -13.41 3.28
C LEU A 209 15.34 -14.28 2.04
N PHE A 210 15.86 -15.49 2.31
CA PHE A 210 16.28 -16.48 1.33
C PHE A 210 15.67 -17.86 1.62
N GLY A 211 15.57 -18.69 0.59
CA GLY A 211 15.11 -20.06 0.69
C GLY A 211 16.11 -20.94 1.46
N LYS A 212 15.60 -21.98 2.11
CA LYS A 212 16.41 -22.99 2.78
C LYS A 212 16.93 -23.98 1.75
N VAL A 213 18.25 -24.13 1.68
CA VAL A 213 18.92 -25.12 0.83
C VAL A 213 19.09 -26.42 1.61
N ASN A 214 18.64 -27.53 1.02
CA ASN A 214 18.83 -28.87 1.52
C ASN A 214 19.68 -29.67 0.54
N VAL A 215 20.84 -30.16 0.98
CA VAL A 215 21.75 -30.97 0.15
C VAL A 215 21.22 -32.39 -0.06
N LYS A 216 20.41 -32.90 0.88
CA LYS A 216 19.78 -34.22 0.77
C LYS A 216 18.53 -34.13 -0.10
N VAL A 217 18.69 -34.36 -1.40
CA VAL A 217 17.58 -34.51 -2.33
C VAL A 217 16.95 -35.91 -2.13
N PRO A 218 15.62 -36.02 -1.94
CA PRO A 218 14.96 -37.32 -1.85
C PRO A 218 15.07 -38.09 -3.17
N GLU A 219 14.77 -39.40 -3.14
CA GLU A 219 14.68 -40.17 -4.39
C GLU A 219 13.57 -39.58 -5.27
N LEU A 220 13.97 -38.96 -6.38
CA LEU A 220 13.05 -38.26 -7.27
C LEU A 220 12.30 -39.27 -8.15
N PRO A 221 11.00 -39.03 -8.43
CA PRO A 221 10.25 -39.82 -9.39
C PRO A 221 10.98 -39.95 -10.73
N ARG A 222 11.12 -41.18 -11.25
CA ARG A 222 11.86 -41.47 -12.50
C ARG A 222 11.18 -40.95 -13.77
N GLN A 223 9.87 -40.73 -13.74
CA GLN A 223 9.11 -40.23 -14.87
C GLN A 223 8.49 -38.88 -14.51
N GLU A 224 8.74 -37.91 -15.38
CA GLU A 224 8.06 -36.63 -15.40
C GLU A 224 6.58 -36.86 -15.72
N LYS A 225 5.69 -36.33 -14.88
CA LYS A 225 4.25 -36.54 -15.02
C LYS A 225 3.60 -35.36 -15.75
N LYS A 226 3.98 -35.15 -17.01
CA LYS A 226 3.51 -34.05 -17.86
C LYS A 226 1.99 -34.03 -18.07
N GLU A 227 1.30 -35.16 -17.90
CA GLU A 227 -0.16 -35.24 -18.08
C GLU A 227 -0.97 -34.43 -17.07
N TYR A 228 -0.37 -34.07 -15.91
CA TYR A 228 -1.11 -33.37 -14.87
C TYR A 228 -0.25 -32.48 -13.97
N PHE A 229 1.06 -32.35 -14.22
CA PHE A 229 1.93 -31.40 -13.53
C PHE A 229 2.32 -30.29 -14.51
N GLU A 230 1.55 -29.20 -14.47
CA GLU A 230 1.75 -28.02 -15.31
C GLU A 230 2.68 -27.03 -14.61
N TYR A 231 3.58 -26.41 -15.35
CA TYR A 231 4.47 -25.39 -14.82
C TYR A 231 5.01 -24.46 -15.90
N THR A 232 5.53 -23.32 -15.45
CA THR A 232 6.34 -22.42 -16.27
C THR A 232 7.38 -21.76 -15.39
N ILE A 233 8.61 -21.72 -15.88
CA ILE A 233 9.65 -20.85 -15.33
C ILE A 233 9.55 -19.54 -16.13
N GLU A 234 9.38 -18.42 -15.44
CA GLU A 234 9.16 -17.12 -16.08
C GLU A 234 10.41 -16.25 -16.05
N SER A 235 11.26 -16.48 -15.06
CA SER A 235 12.46 -15.69 -14.86
C SER A 235 13.49 -16.46 -14.06
N VAL A 236 14.73 -16.40 -14.53
CA VAL A 236 15.92 -16.89 -13.85
C VAL A 236 16.96 -15.77 -13.90
N GLN A 237 17.35 -15.23 -12.75
CA GLN A 237 18.17 -14.02 -12.67
C GLN A 237 19.30 -14.17 -11.65
N TRP A 238 20.43 -13.57 -12.00
CA TRP A 238 21.48 -13.24 -11.05
C TRP A 238 21.24 -11.82 -10.53
N VAL A 239 21.00 -11.67 -9.24
CA VAL A 239 20.71 -10.38 -8.60
C VAL A 239 21.91 -9.94 -7.79
N LEU A 240 22.47 -8.79 -8.14
CA LEU A 240 23.59 -8.22 -7.42
C LEU A 240 23.11 -7.66 -6.06
N GLY A 241 23.92 -7.90 -5.03
CA GLY A 241 23.64 -7.49 -3.67
C GLY A 241 23.49 -5.98 -3.51
N VAL A 242 24.26 -5.20 -4.27
CA VAL A 242 24.21 -3.73 -4.26
C VAL A 242 22.85 -3.20 -4.73
N GLU A 243 22.28 -3.79 -5.77
CA GLU A 243 20.97 -3.39 -6.33
C GLU A 243 19.81 -3.76 -5.40
N SER A 244 19.95 -4.88 -4.68
CA SER A 244 18.93 -5.40 -3.77
C SER A 244 19.11 -4.97 -2.31
N GLN A 245 20.19 -4.22 -1.99
CA GLN A 245 20.65 -3.96 -0.63
C GLN A 245 20.73 -5.26 0.21
N SER A 246 21.22 -6.35 -0.41
CA SER A 246 21.34 -7.69 0.18
C SER A 246 22.60 -8.42 -0.31
N GLU A 247 22.73 -9.71 -0.10
CA GLU A 247 23.82 -10.52 -0.69
C GLU A 247 23.52 -10.84 -2.16
N ASP A 248 24.58 -11.09 -2.95
CA ASP A 248 24.45 -11.64 -4.30
C ASP A 248 23.65 -12.96 -4.25
N HIS A 249 22.59 -13.04 -5.05
CA HIS A 249 21.72 -14.19 -5.01
C HIS A 249 21.15 -14.55 -6.37
N PHE A 250 20.80 -15.82 -6.48
CA PHE A 250 20.10 -16.38 -7.62
C PHE A 250 18.60 -16.39 -7.33
N ALA A 251 17.82 -15.85 -8.26
CA ALA A 251 16.37 -15.75 -8.16
C ALA A 251 15.72 -16.53 -9.31
N ILE A 252 14.79 -17.43 -8.98
CA ILE A 252 13.96 -18.13 -9.96
C ILE A 252 12.50 -17.86 -9.62
N SER A 253 11.69 -17.50 -10.60
CA SER A 253 10.25 -17.34 -10.40
C SER A 253 9.45 -17.96 -11.53
N GLY A 254 8.23 -18.34 -11.20
CA GLY A 254 7.33 -18.98 -12.13
C GLY A 254 6.07 -19.45 -11.40
N TRP A 255 5.40 -20.43 -11.99
CA TRP A 255 4.24 -21.08 -11.38
C TRP A 255 4.24 -22.58 -11.66
N SER A 256 3.60 -23.35 -10.79
CA SER A 256 3.41 -24.79 -11.00
C SER A 256 2.19 -25.31 -10.26
N LEU A 257 1.45 -26.22 -10.89
CA LEU A 257 0.23 -26.80 -10.35
C LEU A 257 0.05 -28.26 -10.75
N LEU A 258 -0.60 -29.01 -9.87
CA LEU A 258 -1.08 -30.36 -10.13
C LEU A 258 -2.57 -30.29 -10.47
N THR A 259 -2.95 -30.55 -11.73
CA THR A 259 -4.32 -30.33 -12.24
C THR A 259 -5.36 -31.26 -11.62
N ARG A 260 -4.95 -32.40 -11.07
CA ARG A 260 -5.82 -33.41 -10.44
C ARG A 260 -5.81 -33.38 -8.91
N HIS A 261 -5.28 -32.31 -8.32
CA HIS A 261 -5.07 -32.21 -6.89
C HIS A 261 -5.45 -30.82 -6.34
N ASP A 262 -5.69 -30.74 -5.03
CA ASP A 262 -5.78 -29.45 -4.34
C ASP A 262 -4.37 -28.93 -4.08
N ASN A 263 -4.01 -27.83 -4.74
CA ASN A 263 -2.64 -27.32 -4.72
C ASN A 263 -2.25 -26.69 -3.38
N TRP A 264 -3.19 -26.44 -2.46
CA TRP A 264 -2.87 -26.00 -1.10
C TRP A 264 -2.25 -27.12 -0.24
N GLU A 265 -2.45 -28.39 -0.63
CA GLU A 265 -1.92 -29.55 0.09
C GLU A 265 -0.43 -29.80 -0.16
N PHE A 266 0.23 -29.02 -1.03
CA PHE A 266 1.59 -29.27 -1.47
C PHE A 266 2.57 -28.22 -0.95
N GLU A 267 3.78 -28.69 -0.63
CA GLU A 267 4.97 -27.86 -0.50
C GLU A 267 5.74 -27.92 -1.81
N ARG A 268 6.21 -26.77 -2.29
CA ARG A 268 6.99 -26.66 -3.52
C ARG A 268 8.44 -26.39 -3.22
N TYR A 269 9.30 -26.94 -4.07
CA TYR A 269 10.73 -26.75 -4.00
C TYR A 269 11.28 -26.64 -5.42
N ILE A 270 12.39 -25.92 -5.54
CA ILE A 270 13.23 -25.99 -6.74
C ILE A 270 14.30 -27.04 -6.50
N VAL A 271 14.44 -27.96 -7.45
CA VAL A 271 15.58 -28.85 -7.56
C VAL A 271 16.59 -28.17 -8.47
N LEU A 272 17.75 -27.83 -7.92
CA LEU A 272 18.87 -27.31 -8.70
C LEU A 272 19.86 -28.45 -8.93
N GLY A 273 20.17 -28.71 -10.19
CA GLY A 273 21.26 -29.58 -10.60
C GLY A 273 22.43 -28.77 -11.15
N TYR A 274 23.65 -29.09 -10.75
CA TYR A 274 24.86 -28.49 -11.31
C TYR A 274 25.99 -29.53 -11.30
N ASN A 275 26.54 -29.83 -12.49
CA ASN A 275 27.40 -31.00 -12.72
C ASN A 275 26.71 -32.28 -12.18
N ASP A 276 27.39 -33.05 -11.32
CA ASP A 276 26.85 -34.28 -10.71
C ASP A 276 26.15 -34.04 -9.35
N ARG A 277 26.00 -32.78 -8.94
CA ARG A 277 25.42 -32.41 -7.64
C ARG A 277 24.00 -31.88 -7.80
N LYS A 278 23.18 -32.15 -6.79
CA LYS A 278 21.80 -31.66 -6.70
C LYS A 278 21.52 -31.09 -5.32
N CYS A 279 20.69 -30.06 -5.25
CA CYS A 279 20.13 -29.57 -4.00
C CYS A 279 18.67 -29.20 -4.17
N LEU A 280 17.97 -29.14 -3.04
CA LEU A 280 16.57 -28.77 -2.95
C LEU A 280 16.44 -27.42 -2.24
N VAL A 281 15.85 -26.43 -2.89
CA VAL A 281 15.66 -25.09 -2.32
C VAL A 281 14.18 -24.85 -2.07
N SER A 282 13.83 -24.43 -0.84
CA SER A 282 12.46 -24.03 -0.53
C SER A 282 12.06 -22.76 -1.27
N VAL A 283 10.81 -22.67 -1.72
CA VAL A 283 10.28 -21.46 -2.36
C VAL A 283 9.39 -20.65 -1.43
N PHE A 284 9.13 -19.42 -1.82
CA PHE A 284 8.07 -18.57 -1.26
C PHE A 284 6.88 -18.57 -2.21
N ASP A 285 5.67 -18.64 -1.66
CA ASP A 285 4.45 -18.56 -2.47
C ASP A 285 4.25 -17.15 -3.04
N LYS A 286 3.79 -17.09 -4.28
CA LYS A 286 3.44 -15.86 -5.01
C LYS A 286 2.03 -15.99 -5.54
N LEU A 287 1.18 -15.00 -5.25
CA LEU A 287 -0.19 -14.95 -5.76
C LEU A 287 -0.20 -14.84 -7.29
N ARG A 288 -1.08 -15.61 -7.94
CA ARG A 288 -1.24 -15.68 -9.40
C ARG A 288 -2.71 -15.65 -9.83
N PRO A 289 -3.38 -14.48 -9.75
CA PRO A 289 -4.76 -14.34 -10.20
C PRO A 289 -4.95 -14.74 -11.68
N ASP A 290 -3.95 -14.49 -12.51
CA ASP A 290 -3.91 -14.87 -13.92
C ASP A 290 -3.90 -16.39 -14.14
N VAL A 291 -3.26 -17.16 -13.26
CA VAL A 291 -3.29 -18.64 -13.33
C VAL A 291 -4.66 -19.16 -12.91
N VAL A 292 -5.35 -18.48 -11.99
CA VAL A 292 -6.74 -18.82 -11.61
C VAL A 292 -7.69 -18.67 -12.80
N GLU A 293 -7.49 -17.65 -13.64
CA GLU A 293 -8.30 -17.43 -14.85
C GLU A 293 -8.11 -18.55 -15.90
N VAL A 294 -6.90 -19.10 -16.02
CA VAL A 294 -6.61 -20.19 -16.97
C VAL A 294 -7.09 -21.55 -16.44
N PHE A 295 -7.02 -21.78 -15.13
CA PHE A 295 -7.38 -23.04 -14.48
C PHE A 295 -8.47 -22.84 -13.40
N PRO A 296 -9.67 -22.37 -13.78
CA PRO A 296 -10.71 -21.99 -12.81
C PRO A 296 -11.26 -23.18 -12.00
N ASP A 297 -11.20 -24.38 -12.57
CA ASP A 297 -11.72 -25.61 -11.93
C ASP A 297 -10.68 -26.33 -11.05
N VAL A 298 -9.42 -25.87 -11.04
CA VAL A 298 -8.35 -26.46 -10.23
C VAL A 298 -8.23 -25.71 -8.91
N ARG A 299 -8.30 -26.43 -7.78
CA ARG A 299 -8.20 -25.84 -6.44
C ARG A 299 -6.77 -25.43 -6.10
N GLY A 300 -6.66 -24.30 -5.40
CA GLY A 300 -5.40 -23.76 -4.89
C GLY A 300 -4.45 -23.19 -5.95
N THR A 301 -4.98 -22.76 -7.09
CA THR A 301 -4.22 -22.13 -8.18
C THR A 301 -3.79 -20.70 -7.88
N ASP A 302 -4.47 -20.03 -6.95
CA ASP A 302 -4.14 -18.68 -6.48
C ASP A 302 -2.72 -18.59 -5.90
N LEU A 303 -2.26 -19.63 -5.21
CA LEU A 303 -0.89 -19.76 -4.68
C LEU A 303 -0.02 -20.72 -5.53
N ALA A 304 -0.31 -20.87 -6.82
CA ALA A 304 0.52 -21.70 -7.72
C ALA A 304 1.88 -21.05 -8.05
N GLY A 305 1.99 -19.74 -7.88
CA GLY A 305 3.23 -19.01 -8.12
C GLY A 305 4.29 -19.29 -7.06
N PHE A 306 5.55 -19.26 -7.48
CA PHE A 306 6.69 -19.41 -6.59
C PHE A 306 7.79 -18.40 -6.90
N VAL A 307 8.55 -18.06 -5.86
CA VAL A 307 9.84 -17.38 -5.97
C VAL A 307 10.87 -18.12 -5.12
N CYS A 308 11.93 -18.60 -5.75
CA CYS A 308 13.11 -19.15 -5.11
C CYS A 308 14.18 -18.08 -5.06
N LYS A 309 14.76 -17.82 -3.89
CA LYS A 309 15.94 -16.96 -3.72
C LYS A 309 17.00 -17.76 -2.97
N VAL A 310 18.22 -17.84 -3.49
CA VAL A 310 19.32 -18.54 -2.84
C VAL A 310 20.59 -17.75 -2.99
N THR A 311 21.34 -17.53 -1.91
CA THR A 311 22.56 -16.73 -2.00
C THR A 311 23.67 -17.49 -2.72
N LYS A 312 24.61 -16.75 -3.31
CA LYS A 312 25.80 -17.33 -3.93
C LYS A 312 26.54 -18.24 -2.97
N SER A 313 26.74 -17.78 -1.73
CA SER A 313 27.47 -18.51 -0.69
C SER A 313 26.80 -19.85 -0.36
N GLN A 314 25.47 -19.88 -0.21
CA GLN A 314 24.72 -21.13 0.04
C GLN A 314 24.86 -22.13 -1.11
N LEU A 315 24.85 -21.64 -2.35
CA LEU A 315 25.05 -22.48 -3.53
C LEU A 315 26.49 -23.01 -3.61
N GLU A 316 27.51 -22.17 -3.39
CA GLU A 316 28.92 -22.59 -3.43
C GLU A 316 29.26 -23.62 -2.36
N GLU A 317 28.73 -23.45 -1.15
CA GLU A 317 28.90 -24.43 -0.06
C GLU A 317 28.34 -25.80 -0.45
N THR A 318 27.22 -25.82 -1.18
CA THR A 318 26.52 -27.05 -1.55
C THR A 318 27.08 -27.68 -2.83
N MET A 319 27.35 -26.86 -3.85
CA MET A 319 27.61 -27.27 -5.22
C MET A 319 29.08 -27.15 -5.62
N GLY A 320 29.92 -26.51 -4.80
CA GLY A 320 31.27 -26.11 -5.17
C GLY A 320 31.28 -24.85 -6.04
N GLU A 321 32.44 -24.54 -6.62
CA GLU A 321 32.64 -23.32 -7.40
C GLU A 321 31.71 -23.24 -8.64
N LEU A 322 30.99 -22.12 -8.74
CA LEU A 322 29.88 -21.91 -9.68
C LEU A 322 30.35 -21.30 -11.03
N TYR A 323 31.37 -21.88 -11.66
CA TYR A 323 31.85 -21.42 -12.97
C TYR A 323 30.83 -21.69 -14.09
N HIS A 324 30.47 -20.65 -14.86
CA HIS A 324 29.47 -20.75 -15.92
C HIS A 324 28.13 -21.32 -15.41
N PHE A 325 27.75 -20.96 -14.19
CA PHE A 325 26.58 -21.53 -13.52
C PHE A 325 25.30 -21.41 -14.36
N GLN A 326 25.08 -20.26 -15.00
CA GLN A 326 23.90 -20.03 -15.84
C GLN A 326 23.82 -21.00 -17.04
N GLU A 327 24.96 -21.41 -17.61
CA GLU A 327 25.00 -22.33 -18.75
C GLU A 327 24.80 -23.80 -18.34
N LYS A 328 25.14 -24.13 -17.07
CA LYS A 328 25.23 -25.51 -16.59
C LYS A 328 24.14 -25.91 -15.59
N VAL A 329 23.43 -24.93 -15.05
CA VAL A 329 22.38 -25.20 -14.07
C VAL A 329 21.18 -25.84 -14.75
N LYS A 330 20.67 -26.89 -14.10
CA LYS A 330 19.40 -27.52 -14.46
C LYS A 330 18.37 -27.23 -13.38
N ILE A 331 17.16 -26.92 -13.80
CA ILE A 331 16.08 -26.51 -12.90
C ILE A 331 14.94 -27.49 -13.02
N GLY A 332 14.50 -28.02 -11.89
CA GLY A 332 13.28 -28.82 -11.78
C GLY A 332 12.40 -28.34 -10.63
N ILE A 333 11.13 -28.72 -10.66
CA ILE A 333 10.15 -28.37 -9.62
C ILE A 333 9.69 -29.65 -8.95
N LEU A 334 9.80 -29.69 -7.62
CA LEU A 334 9.31 -30.78 -6.80
C LEU A 334 8.11 -30.30 -5.99
N ALA A 335 6.98 -30.96 -6.16
CA ALA A 335 5.83 -30.82 -5.28
C ALA A 335 5.75 -32.03 -4.33
N LYS A 336 5.64 -31.76 -3.03
CA LYS A 336 5.54 -32.77 -1.97
C LYS A 336 4.23 -32.61 -1.23
N SER A 337 3.42 -33.66 -1.18
CA SER A 337 2.18 -33.63 -0.39
C SER A 337 2.51 -33.47 1.11
N LYS A 338 1.86 -32.50 1.76
CA LYS A 338 1.99 -32.25 3.20
C LYS A 338 1.52 -33.45 4.02
N CYS A 339 0.50 -34.16 3.54
CA CYS A 339 -0.12 -35.29 4.23
C CYS A 339 0.56 -36.62 3.87
N SER A 340 0.51 -37.05 2.60
CA SER A 340 0.98 -38.38 2.20
C SER A 340 2.49 -38.46 2.02
N LYS A 341 3.18 -37.31 1.97
CA LYS A 341 4.60 -37.17 1.62
C LYS A 341 4.95 -37.66 0.21
N GLN A 342 3.95 -37.94 -0.63
CA GLN A 342 4.12 -38.30 -2.04
C GLN A 342 4.81 -37.16 -2.80
N LEU A 343 5.71 -37.53 -3.71
CA LEU A 343 6.52 -36.62 -4.51
C LEU A 343 6.04 -36.60 -5.97
N TYR A 344 6.04 -35.40 -6.54
CA TYR A 344 5.75 -35.13 -7.94
C TYR A 344 6.86 -34.24 -8.47
N TYR A 345 7.45 -34.59 -9.61
CA TYR A 345 8.66 -33.95 -10.10
C TYR A 345 8.57 -33.71 -11.61
N THR A 346 9.00 -32.53 -12.05
CA THR A 346 8.95 -32.07 -13.44
C THR A 346 10.17 -32.49 -14.27
N GLY A 347 11.12 -33.25 -13.73
CA GLY A 347 12.41 -33.37 -14.41
C GLY A 347 13.23 -32.07 -14.30
N GLU A 348 14.35 -32.04 -15.01
CA GLU A 348 15.34 -30.96 -14.99
C GLU A 348 15.52 -30.43 -16.41
N ILE A 349 15.28 -29.14 -16.61
CA ILE A 349 15.53 -28.45 -17.89
C ILE A 349 16.74 -27.54 -17.77
N HIS A 350 17.47 -27.34 -18.87
CA HIS A 350 18.55 -26.36 -18.88
C HIS A 350 17.98 -24.94 -18.75
N MET A 351 18.74 -24.04 -18.11
CA MET A 351 18.32 -22.64 -17.99
C MET A 351 18.08 -21.95 -19.34
N GLU A 352 18.77 -22.38 -20.41
CA GLU A 352 18.53 -21.86 -21.78
C GLU A 352 17.22 -22.36 -22.40
N GLU A 353 16.64 -23.43 -21.86
CA GLU A 353 15.37 -24.04 -22.30
C GLU A 353 14.18 -23.60 -21.42
N ALA A 354 14.46 -22.83 -20.35
CA ALA A 354 13.53 -22.35 -19.35
C ALA A 354 13.20 -20.87 -19.58
#